data_AF-A0A9P0L9D0-F1
#
_entry.id   AF-A0A9P0L9D0-F1
#
_cell.length_a   1.000
_cell.length_b   1.000
_cell.length_c   1.000
_cell.angle_alpha   90.00
_cell.angle_beta   90.00
_cell.angle_gamma   90.00
#
_symmetry.space_group_name_H-M   'P 1'
#
loop_
_entity.id
_entity.type
_entity.pdbx_description
1 polymer ?
#
loop_
_entity_poly.entity_id
_entity_poly.type
_entity_poly.pdbx_seq_one_letter_code
_entity_poly.pdbx_strand_id
1 'polypeptide(L)'
;MFQKILELDPYRLENLDTYSNLLYVLEKKKELADLAHKVVNVDKYRVETCCVIGNYYSLRSDHVKAVLYFRRALKLNPHFVSAWTLMGHEYMEMKNTNAAIQSYRHAIDINPRDYRAWYGLGQTYEILKMPNYCLYYYKQAQMLKPNDSRMVIALGEAYEKLDKTENALKCYYKACVLGDVEGTALLKLAKLYDKCNEIENAAAAYTDFCLREEDKDSKGFEDQTEFYGALQYLANYHLKKGELEDAYTYAYKCMECEETKEQGKALLKTIAAKRAEQEPPPAARLEESSASNMDMTFSPS
;
A
#
# COMPACT_ATOMS: atom_id res chain seq x y z
N MET A 1 16.34 4.80 20.93
CA MET A 1 16.68 6.14 21.47
C MET A 1 15.77 6.51 22.65
N PHE A 2 14.44 6.56 22.46
CA PHE A 2 13.50 6.89 23.55
C PHE A 2 13.60 6.00 24.80
N GLN A 3 13.75 4.69 24.64
CA GLN A 3 13.95 3.77 25.77
C GLN A 3 15.19 4.12 26.60
N LYS A 4 16.33 4.41 25.94
CA LYS A 4 17.56 4.86 26.62
C LYS A 4 17.37 6.18 27.37
N ILE A 5 16.57 7.10 26.83
CA ILE A 5 16.25 8.38 27.51
C ILE A 5 15.45 8.11 28.79
N LEU A 6 14.49 7.18 28.75
CA LEU A 6 13.69 6.80 29.91
C LEU A 6 14.46 5.98 30.94
N GLU A 7 15.51 5.26 30.53
CA GLU A 7 16.44 4.60 31.45
C GLU A 7 17.30 5.62 32.20
N LEU A 8 17.72 6.70 31.54
CA LEU A 8 18.51 7.77 32.14
C LEU A 8 17.67 8.72 33.00
N ASP A 9 16.44 9.00 32.59
CA ASP A 9 15.49 9.84 33.33
C ASP A 9 14.08 9.20 33.35
N PRO A 10 13.78 8.37 34.36
CA PRO A 10 12.51 7.64 34.46
C PRO A 10 11.28 8.51 34.67
N TYR A 11 11.45 9.76 35.11
CA TYR A 11 10.35 10.68 35.46
C TYR A 11 10.09 11.72 34.37
N ARG A 12 10.85 11.68 33.27
CA ARG A 12 10.69 12.61 32.16
C ARG A 12 9.38 12.37 31.41
N LEU A 13 8.51 13.38 31.41
CA LEU A 13 7.24 13.36 30.68
C LEU A 13 7.27 14.10 29.33
N GLU A 14 8.34 14.82 29.04
CA GLU A 14 8.50 15.57 27.80
C GLU A 14 8.68 14.65 26.59
N ASN A 15 8.05 15.02 25.47
CA ASN A 15 8.09 14.30 24.18
C ASN A 15 7.56 12.85 24.25
N LEU A 16 6.92 12.44 25.34
CA LEU A 16 6.33 11.11 25.46
C LEU A 16 5.12 10.91 24.54
N ASP A 17 4.48 12.00 24.10
CA ASP A 17 3.44 11.99 23.07
C ASP A 17 4.00 11.49 21.72
N THR A 18 5.21 11.91 21.35
CA THR A 18 5.86 11.42 20.12
C THR A 18 6.26 9.95 20.26
N TYR A 19 6.72 9.54 21.44
CA TYR A 19 7.05 8.14 21.72
C TYR A 19 5.80 7.25 21.70
N SER A 20 4.68 7.71 22.28
CA SER A 20 3.42 6.96 22.23
C SER A 20 2.86 6.86 20.82
N ASN A 21 3.04 7.88 19.98
CA ASN A 21 2.66 7.80 18.56
C ASN A 21 3.50 6.75 17.83
N LEU A 22 4.80 6.66 18.11
CA LEU A 22 5.66 5.62 17.52
C LEU A 22 5.24 4.22 17.98
N LEU A 23 5.01 4.03 19.29
CA LEU A 23 4.55 2.74 19.83
C LEU A 23 3.19 2.33 19.26
N TYR A 24 2.31 3.30 19.01
CA TYR A 24 1.02 3.09 18.36
C TYR A 24 1.21 2.60 16.91
N VAL A 25 2.04 3.27 16.12
CA VAL A 25 2.34 2.88 14.72
C VAL A 25 3.02 1.51 14.63
N LEU A 26 3.86 1.16 15.61
CA LEU A 26 4.49 -0.17 15.70
C LEU A 26 3.57 -1.25 16.32
N GLU A 27 2.34 -0.88 16.69
CA GLU A 27 1.34 -1.76 17.32
C GLU A 27 1.82 -2.48 18.61
N LYS A 28 2.78 -1.89 19.32
CA LYS A 28 3.37 -2.47 20.54
C LYS A 28 2.47 -2.28 21.76
N LYS A 29 1.38 -3.06 21.82
CA LYS A 29 0.35 -3.00 22.87
C LYS A 29 0.88 -3.05 24.30
N LYS A 30 1.83 -3.96 24.57
CA LYS A 30 2.41 -4.15 25.91
C LYS A 30 3.24 -2.95 26.35
N GLU A 31 4.19 -2.52 25.51
CA GLU A 31 5.05 -1.37 25.81
C GLU A 31 4.24 -0.08 25.99
N LEU A 32 3.18 0.13 25.19
CA LEU A 32 2.30 1.28 25.32
C LEU A 32 1.46 1.25 26.62
N ALA A 33 1.01 0.07 27.04
CA ALA A 33 0.31 -0.11 28.31
C ALA A 33 1.22 0.23 29.50
N ASP A 34 2.44 -0.31 29.50
CA ASP A 34 3.43 -0.06 30.55
C ASP A 34 3.79 1.43 30.61
N LEU A 35 3.96 2.07 29.45
CA LEU A 35 4.18 3.51 29.37
C LEU A 35 3.00 4.29 29.96
N ALA A 36 1.76 3.95 29.58
CA ALA A 36 0.56 4.61 30.08
C ALA A 36 0.43 4.52 31.61
N HIS A 37 0.73 3.36 32.20
CA HIS A 37 0.72 3.19 33.66
C HIS A 37 1.83 4.02 34.35
N LYS A 38 3.04 4.06 33.77
CA LYS A 38 4.14 4.86 34.30
C LYS A 38 3.80 6.35 34.31
N VAL A 39 3.33 6.91 33.20
CA VAL A 39 3.06 8.36 33.10
C VAL A 39 1.94 8.81 34.04
N VAL A 40 0.93 7.97 34.27
CA VAL A 40 -0.16 8.27 35.20
C VAL A 40 0.33 8.35 36.64
N ASN A 41 1.31 7.51 37.02
CA ASN A 41 1.88 7.50 38.37
C ASN A 41 2.79 8.71 38.63
N VAL A 42 3.38 9.29 37.59
CA VAL A 42 4.24 10.48 37.72
C VAL A 42 3.38 11.75 37.78
N ASP A 43 2.61 12.03 36.73
CA ASP A 43 1.67 13.16 36.70
C ASP A 43 0.52 12.91 35.74
N LYS A 44 -0.69 12.88 36.31
CA LYS A 44 -1.94 12.62 35.59
C LYS A 44 -2.46 13.83 34.83
N TYR A 45 -2.17 15.06 35.27
CA TYR A 45 -2.81 16.28 34.77
C TYR A 45 -1.94 17.03 33.75
N ARG A 46 -1.11 16.28 33.03
CA ARG A 46 -0.27 16.79 31.96
C ARG A 46 -0.84 16.47 30.57
N VAL A 47 -0.54 17.33 29.60
CA VAL A 47 -1.03 17.19 28.22
C VAL A 47 -0.46 15.92 27.58
N GLU A 48 0.85 15.71 27.72
CA GLU A 48 1.57 14.55 27.19
C GLU A 48 1.01 13.25 27.78
N THR A 49 0.80 13.20 29.11
CA THR A 49 0.19 12.05 29.79
C THR A 49 -1.20 11.74 29.24
N CYS A 50 -2.05 12.77 29.07
CA CYS A 50 -3.38 12.58 28.50
C CYS A 50 -3.32 12.04 27.07
N CYS A 51 -2.36 12.49 26.25
CA CYS A 51 -2.16 11.98 24.89
C CYS A 51 -1.67 10.53 24.87
N VAL A 52 -0.72 10.16 25.74
CA VAL A 52 -0.24 8.77 25.87
C VAL A 52 -1.39 7.84 26.24
N ILE A 53 -2.23 8.23 27.20
CA ILE A 53 -3.41 7.46 27.61
C ILE A 53 -4.45 7.40 26.48
N GLY A 54 -4.64 8.51 25.75
CA GLY A 54 -5.48 8.56 24.56
C GLY A 54 -5.06 7.51 23.53
N ASN A 55 -3.77 7.47 23.17
CA ASN A 55 -3.20 6.47 22.26
C ASN A 55 -3.35 5.04 22.79
N TYR A 56 -3.18 4.84 24.10
CA TYR A 56 -3.37 3.52 24.72
C TYR A 56 -4.82 3.01 24.57
N TYR A 57 -5.82 3.88 24.80
CA TYR A 57 -7.23 3.51 24.59
C TYR A 57 -7.59 3.35 23.11
N SER A 58 -7.01 4.18 22.24
CA SER A 58 -7.14 4.04 20.78
C SER A 58 -6.66 2.67 20.30
N LEU A 59 -5.49 2.22 20.77
CA LEU A 59 -4.93 0.90 20.43
C LEU A 59 -5.74 -0.28 21.00
N ARG A 60 -6.59 -0.01 22.01
CA ARG A 60 -7.58 -0.96 22.55
C ARG A 60 -8.94 -0.90 21.84
N SER A 61 -9.06 -0.07 20.80
CA SER A 61 -10.31 0.21 20.08
C SER A 61 -11.40 0.86 20.94
N ASP A 62 -11.02 1.45 22.08
CA ASP A 62 -11.91 2.13 23.03
C ASP A 62 -11.98 3.64 22.67
N HIS A 63 -12.42 3.94 21.44
CA HIS A 63 -12.34 5.28 20.82
C HIS A 63 -13.03 6.39 21.63
N VAL A 64 -14.16 6.08 22.29
CA VAL A 64 -14.89 7.03 23.13
C VAL A 64 -14.03 7.52 24.30
N LYS A 65 -13.27 6.61 24.94
CA LYS A 65 -12.36 6.98 26.03
C LYS A 65 -11.15 7.72 25.48
N ALA A 66 -10.59 7.30 24.34
CA ALA A 66 -9.49 7.99 23.69
C ALA A 66 -9.83 9.48 23.45
N VAL A 67 -10.99 9.76 22.86
CA VAL A 67 -11.51 11.11 22.65
C VAL A 67 -11.70 11.88 23.96
N LEU A 68 -12.19 11.23 25.01
CA LEU A 68 -12.32 11.88 26.32
C LEU A 68 -10.97 12.34 26.86
N TYR A 69 -9.91 11.53 26.71
CA TYR A 69 -8.56 11.89 27.15
C TYR A 69 -7.91 12.94 26.25
N PHE A 70 -8.12 12.90 24.93
CA PHE A 70 -7.67 13.98 24.04
C PHE A 70 -8.39 15.30 24.35
N ARG A 71 -9.69 15.28 24.62
CA ARG A 71 -10.43 16.47 25.09
C ARG A 71 -9.89 17.00 26.42
N ARG A 72 -9.46 16.13 27.35
CA ARG A 72 -8.80 16.55 28.59
C ARG A 72 -7.44 17.19 28.31
N ALA A 73 -6.65 16.63 27.40
CA ALA A 73 -5.39 17.22 26.95
C ALA A 73 -5.61 18.64 26.40
N LEU A 74 -6.65 18.83 25.58
CA LEU A 74 -7.01 20.12 25.01
C LEU A 74 -7.56 21.12 26.03
N LYS A 75 -8.19 20.66 27.12
CA LYS A 75 -8.58 21.54 28.24
C LYS A 75 -7.36 22.07 29.00
N LEU A 76 -6.30 21.27 29.10
CA LEU A 76 -5.04 21.67 29.74
C LEU A 76 -4.24 22.60 28.82
N ASN A 77 -4.16 22.28 27.54
CA ASN A 77 -3.55 23.15 26.53
C ASN A 77 -4.37 23.14 25.22
N PRO A 78 -5.14 24.21 24.95
CA PRO A 78 -5.94 24.31 23.72
C PRO A 78 -5.12 24.37 22.43
N HIS A 79 -3.85 24.79 22.50
CA HIS A 79 -2.96 24.97 21.35
C HIS A 79 -2.17 23.69 21.01
N PHE A 80 -2.47 22.57 21.66
CA PHE A 80 -1.77 21.32 21.42
C PHE A 80 -2.29 20.62 20.16
N VAL A 81 -1.61 20.89 19.03
CA VAL A 81 -2.02 20.47 17.68
C VAL A 81 -2.18 18.95 17.55
N SER A 82 -1.25 18.17 18.11
CA SER A 82 -1.28 16.71 17.98
C SER A 82 -2.53 16.11 18.61
N ALA A 83 -3.01 16.62 19.75
CA ALA A 83 -4.28 16.15 20.33
C ALA A 83 -5.50 16.44 19.43
N TRP A 84 -5.54 17.59 18.74
CA TRP A 84 -6.60 17.87 17.76
C TRP A 84 -6.58 16.87 16.60
N THR A 85 -5.40 16.57 16.06
CA THR A 85 -5.26 15.58 14.96
C THR A 85 -5.64 14.17 15.39
N LEU A 86 -5.16 13.72 16.56
CA LEU A 86 -5.46 12.39 17.10
C LEU A 86 -6.96 12.26 17.43
N MET A 87 -7.56 13.30 18.01
CA MET A 87 -9.00 13.33 18.24
C MET A 87 -9.80 13.24 16.93
N GLY A 88 -9.30 13.86 15.85
CA GLY A 88 -9.86 13.71 14.51
C GLY A 88 -9.82 12.27 14.00
N HIS A 89 -8.70 11.56 14.18
CA HIS A 89 -8.59 10.15 13.81
C HIS A 89 -9.58 9.28 14.61
N GLU A 90 -9.71 9.49 15.91
CA GLU A 90 -10.70 8.73 16.71
C GLU A 90 -12.14 8.99 16.26
N TYR A 91 -12.47 10.22 15.87
CA TYR A 91 -13.79 10.52 15.30
C TYR A 91 -14.03 9.83 13.96
N MET A 92 -12.99 9.65 13.15
CA MET A 92 -13.06 8.89 11.90
C MET A 92 -13.36 7.41 12.16
N GLU A 93 -12.69 6.78 13.13
CA GLU A 93 -12.96 5.39 13.52
C GLU A 93 -14.38 5.20 14.05
N MET A 94 -14.89 6.20 14.80
CA MET A 94 -16.30 6.23 15.24
C MET A 94 -17.29 6.59 14.13
N LYS A 95 -16.84 6.78 12.88
CA LYS A 95 -17.63 7.20 11.71
C LYS A 95 -18.33 8.56 11.89
N ASN A 96 -17.88 9.39 12.82
CA ASN A 96 -18.38 10.74 13.02
C ASN A 96 -17.54 11.75 12.22
N THR A 97 -17.80 11.78 10.91
CA THR A 97 -17.05 12.61 9.96
C THR A 97 -17.17 14.10 10.24
N ASN A 98 -18.33 14.58 10.73
CA ASN A 98 -18.54 16.00 11.04
C ASN A 98 -17.62 16.48 12.17
N ALA A 99 -17.52 15.71 13.26
CA ALA A 99 -16.65 16.03 14.38
C ALA A 99 -15.16 15.88 14.01
N ALA A 100 -14.83 14.92 13.14
CA ALA A 100 -13.48 14.76 12.60
C ALA A 100 -13.05 16.02 11.81
N ILE A 101 -13.89 16.50 10.89
CA ILE A 101 -13.61 17.71 10.10
C ILE A 101 -13.37 18.91 11.01
N GLN A 102 -14.21 19.13 12.02
CA GLN A 102 -14.02 20.24 12.97
C GLN A 102 -12.68 20.12 13.70
N SER A 103 -12.33 18.92 14.15
CA SER A 103 -11.08 18.67 14.87
C SER A 103 -9.85 18.94 14.01
N TYR A 104 -9.85 18.49 12.75
CA TYR A 104 -8.73 18.77 11.85
C TYR A 104 -8.65 20.24 11.42
N ARG A 105 -9.80 20.91 11.23
CA ARG A 105 -9.81 22.36 10.93
C ARG A 105 -9.18 23.16 12.08
N HIS A 106 -9.55 22.85 13.33
CA HIS A 106 -8.89 23.46 14.49
C HIS A 106 -7.39 23.17 14.55
N ALA A 107 -6.94 21.95 14.20
CA ALA A 107 -5.51 21.65 14.13
C ALA A 107 -4.78 22.54 13.10
N ILE A 108 -5.41 22.77 11.94
CA ILE A 108 -4.87 23.64 10.87
C ILE A 108 -4.85 25.11 11.28
N ASP A 109 -5.93 25.58 11.94
CA ASP A 109 -6.03 26.97 12.42
C ASP A 109 -4.91 27.30 13.42
N ILE A 110 -4.52 26.33 14.26
CA ILE A 110 -3.43 26.48 15.22
C ILE A 110 -2.06 26.34 14.53
N ASN A 111 -1.88 25.32 13.70
CA ASN A 111 -0.64 25.10 12.97
C ASN A 111 -0.90 24.62 11.53
N PRO A 112 -0.82 25.52 10.54
CA PRO A 112 -1.06 25.16 9.15
C PRO A 112 0.05 24.30 8.54
N ARG A 113 1.18 24.09 9.24
CA ARG A 113 2.29 23.25 8.79
C ARG A 113 2.16 21.78 9.18
N ASP A 114 1.14 21.41 9.97
CA ASP A 114 0.93 19.99 10.29
C ASP A 114 0.26 19.26 9.11
N TYR A 115 1.07 18.51 8.36
CA TYR A 115 0.60 17.73 7.21
C TYR A 115 -0.43 16.67 7.60
N ARG A 116 -0.42 16.16 8.85
CA ARG A 116 -1.34 15.09 9.30
C ARG A 116 -2.78 15.57 9.32
N ALA A 117 -3.00 16.82 9.73
CA ALA A 117 -4.33 17.43 9.73
C ALA A 117 -4.87 17.60 8.30
N TRP A 118 -4.02 18.06 7.37
CA TRP A 118 -4.37 18.18 5.95
C TRP A 118 -4.68 16.84 5.31
N TYR A 119 -3.86 15.83 5.58
CA TYR A 119 -4.08 14.47 5.09
C TYR A 119 -5.35 13.86 5.69
N GLY A 120 -5.56 14.01 7.00
CA GLY A 120 -6.77 13.54 7.68
C GLY A 120 -8.05 14.18 7.13
N LEU A 121 -8.06 15.48 6.81
CA LEU A 121 -9.16 16.11 6.09
C LEU A 121 -9.37 15.49 4.70
N GLY A 122 -8.30 15.31 3.94
CA GLY A 122 -8.36 14.67 2.62
C GLY A 122 -9.04 13.30 2.69
N GLN A 123 -8.65 12.46 3.66
CA GLN A 123 -9.25 11.16 3.92
C GLN A 123 -10.73 11.28 4.33
N THR A 124 -11.08 12.24 5.20
CA THR A 124 -12.49 12.45 5.59
C THR A 124 -13.36 12.84 4.40
N TYR A 125 -12.88 13.75 3.53
CA TYR A 125 -13.62 14.15 2.33
C TYR A 125 -13.67 13.05 1.28
N GLU A 126 -12.68 12.17 1.25
CA GLU A 126 -12.66 10.98 0.42
C GLU A 126 -13.76 9.99 0.83
N ILE A 127 -13.92 9.72 2.13
CA ILE A 127 -15.02 8.89 2.66
C ILE A 127 -16.39 9.51 2.33
N LEU A 128 -16.48 10.85 2.37
CA LEU A 128 -17.68 11.59 1.97
C LEU A 128 -17.92 11.61 0.45
N LYS A 129 -17.07 10.95 -0.35
CA LYS A 129 -17.15 10.89 -1.82
C LYS A 129 -17.17 12.26 -2.48
N MET A 130 -16.42 13.21 -1.91
CA MET A 130 -16.24 14.56 -2.45
C MET A 130 -14.82 14.74 -3.00
N PRO A 131 -14.51 14.19 -4.19
CA PRO A 131 -13.14 14.09 -4.68
C PRO A 131 -12.48 15.46 -4.99
N ASN A 132 -13.26 16.49 -5.35
CA ASN A 132 -12.73 17.83 -5.59
C ASN A 132 -12.13 18.49 -4.33
N TYR A 133 -12.81 18.34 -3.19
CA TYR A 133 -12.32 18.87 -1.91
C TYR A 133 -11.14 18.05 -1.40
N CYS A 134 -11.24 16.73 -1.50
CA CYS A 134 -10.16 15.79 -1.19
C CYS A 134 -8.86 16.16 -1.95
N LEU A 135 -8.94 16.42 -3.26
CA LEU A 135 -7.80 16.84 -4.08
C LEU A 135 -7.11 18.10 -3.54
N TYR A 136 -7.89 19.11 -3.12
CA TYR A 136 -7.33 20.34 -2.56
C TYR A 136 -6.53 20.06 -1.29
N TYR A 137 -7.10 19.29 -0.36
CA TYR A 137 -6.46 18.99 0.92
C TYR A 137 -5.23 18.09 0.77
N TYR A 138 -5.28 17.06 -0.10
CA TYR A 138 -4.11 16.24 -0.40
C TYR A 138 -2.99 17.02 -1.07
N LYS A 139 -3.32 17.99 -1.94
CA LYS A 139 -2.32 18.88 -2.53
C LYS A 139 -1.61 19.73 -1.47
N GLN A 140 -2.34 20.26 -0.48
CA GLN A 140 -1.72 20.97 0.65
C GLN A 140 -0.81 20.05 1.47
N ALA A 141 -1.24 18.82 1.75
CA ALA A 141 -0.42 17.84 2.46
C ALA A 141 0.88 17.51 1.69
N GLN A 142 0.79 17.32 0.37
CA GLN A 142 1.94 17.08 -0.50
C GLN A 142 2.91 18.27 -0.52
N MET A 143 2.41 19.52 -0.50
CA MET A 143 3.28 20.70 -0.45
C MET A 143 4.13 20.75 0.83
N LEU A 144 3.59 20.26 1.95
CA LEU A 144 4.32 20.19 3.22
C LEU A 144 5.31 19.03 3.27
N LYS A 145 4.98 17.89 2.66
CA LYS A 145 5.84 16.72 2.54
C LYS A 145 5.94 16.23 1.09
N PRO A 146 6.81 16.84 0.25
CA PRO A 146 6.90 16.52 -1.17
C PRO A 146 7.50 15.14 -1.46
N ASN A 147 8.27 14.59 -0.52
CA ASN A 147 9.00 13.33 -0.67
C ASN A 147 8.25 12.12 -0.08
N ASP A 148 7.05 12.33 0.49
CA ASP A 148 6.28 11.24 1.10
C ASP A 148 5.38 10.58 0.04
N SER A 149 5.65 9.31 -0.27
CA SER A 149 4.95 8.57 -1.32
C SER A 149 3.46 8.38 -1.02
N ARG A 150 3.06 8.25 0.25
CA ARG A 150 1.65 8.06 0.65
C ARG A 150 0.75 9.21 0.24
N MET A 151 1.26 10.45 0.36
CA MET A 151 0.53 11.65 -0.04
C MET A 151 0.32 11.69 -1.55
N VAL A 152 1.32 11.24 -2.32
CA VAL A 152 1.25 11.24 -3.80
C VAL A 152 0.32 10.15 -4.30
N ILE A 153 0.31 8.97 -3.66
CA ILE A 153 -0.63 7.88 -3.97
C ILE A 153 -2.07 8.33 -3.72
N ALA A 154 -2.36 8.90 -2.55
CA ALA A 154 -3.69 9.39 -2.21
C ALA A 154 -4.18 10.49 -3.19
N LEU A 155 -3.26 11.33 -3.67
CA LEU A 155 -3.55 12.34 -4.68
C LEU A 155 -3.82 11.71 -6.07
N GLY A 156 -3.12 10.63 -6.41
CA GLY A 156 -3.39 9.80 -7.60
C GLY A 156 -4.77 9.16 -7.56
N GLU A 157 -5.16 8.59 -6.43
CA GLU A 157 -6.51 8.03 -6.21
C GLU A 157 -7.60 9.08 -6.32
N ALA A 158 -7.36 10.28 -5.77
CA ALA A 158 -8.28 11.41 -5.90
C ALA A 158 -8.44 11.83 -7.37
N TYR A 159 -7.37 11.82 -8.18
CA TYR A 159 -7.45 12.08 -9.62
C TYR A 159 -8.17 10.96 -10.39
N GLU A 160 -7.97 9.71 -10.00
CA GLU A 160 -8.66 8.56 -10.59
C GLU A 160 -10.18 8.67 -10.36
N LYS A 161 -10.61 9.08 -9.16
CA LYS A 161 -12.02 9.35 -8.83
C LYS A 161 -12.61 10.56 -9.58
N LEU A 162 -11.77 11.41 -10.16
CA LEU A 162 -12.16 12.54 -11.00
C LEU A 162 -12.05 12.24 -12.50
N ASP A 163 -11.78 10.99 -12.87
CA ASP A 163 -11.54 10.54 -14.25
C ASP A 163 -10.38 11.29 -14.94
N LYS A 164 -9.45 11.88 -14.16
CA LYS A 164 -8.26 12.57 -14.66
C LYS A 164 -7.08 11.61 -14.73
N THR A 165 -7.20 10.61 -15.60
CA THR A 165 -6.26 9.48 -15.74
C THR A 165 -4.82 9.91 -15.97
N GLU A 166 -4.56 10.88 -16.86
CA GLU A 166 -3.21 11.37 -17.14
C GLU A 166 -2.50 11.94 -15.89
N ASN A 167 -3.25 12.65 -15.05
CA ASN A 167 -2.70 13.22 -13.82
C ASN A 167 -2.48 12.13 -12.77
N ALA A 168 -3.37 11.15 -12.69
CA ALA A 168 -3.21 9.99 -11.82
C ALA A 168 -1.94 9.18 -12.20
N LEU A 169 -1.71 8.92 -13.49
CA LEU A 169 -0.49 8.25 -13.98
C LEU A 169 0.78 8.98 -13.55
N LYS A 170 0.83 10.31 -13.72
CA LYS A 170 1.97 11.14 -13.28
C LYS A 170 2.19 11.04 -11.76
N CYS A 171 1.12 10.96 -10.98
CA CYS A 171 1.21 10.83 -9.53
C CYS A 171 1.74 9.46 -9.12
N TYR A 172 1.20 8.38 -9.68
CA TYR A 172 1.68 7.03 -9.38
C TYR A 172 3.13 6.82 -9.83
N TYR A 173 3.52 7.35 -11.00
CA TYR A 173 4.91 7.33 -11.46
C TYR A 173 5.83 8.07 -10.49
N LYS A 174 5.44 9.27 -10.04
CA LYS A 174 6.19 10.03 -9.04
C LYS A 174 6.29 9.26 -7.70
N ALA A 175 5.23 8.59 -7.28
CA ALA A 175 5.25 7.76 -6.07
C ALA A 175 6.25 6.60 -6.20
N CYS A 176 6.33 5.96 -7.37
CA CYS A 176 7.29 4.89 -7.65
C CYS A 176 8.74 5.36 -7.57
N VAL A 177 9.03 6.58 -8.05
CA VAL A 177 10.38 7.18 -8.00
C VAL A 177 10.79 7.56 -6.57
N LEU A 178 9.84 8.03 -5.75
CA LEU A 178 10.10 8.42 -4.36
C LEU A 178 10.42 7.24 -3.43
N GLY A 179 10.18 6.00 -3.88
CA GLY A 179 10.27 4.81 -3.04
C GLY A 179 8.91 4.55 -2.40
N ASP A 180 8.27 3.49 -2.89
CA ASP A 180 6.98 3.07 -2.36
C ASP A 180 7.19 2.27 -1.09
N VAL A 181 6.69 2.81 0.03
CA VAL A 181 6.79 2.16 1.35
C VAL A 181 5.83 0.98 1.44
N GLU A 182 4.69 1.05 0.75
CA GLU A 182 3.61 0.06 0.81
C GLU A 182 3.64 -0.90 -0.38
N GLY A 183 4.29 -0.55 -1.49
CA GLY A 183 4.33 -1.36 -2.71
C GLY A 183 3.07 -1.24 -3.59
N THR A 184 2.08 -0.45 -3.16
CA THR A 184 0.76 -0.32 -3.82
C THR A 184 0.76 0.59 -5.05
N ALA A 185 1.75 1.48 -5.20
CA ALA A 185 1.81 2.47 -6.28
C ALA A 185 2.04 1.84 -7.66
N LEU A 186 2.95 0.86 -7.76
CA LEU A 186 3.23 0.16 -9.02
C LEU A 186 2.01 -0.61 -9.51
N LEU A 187 1.31 -1.25 -8.58
CA LEU A 187 0.12 -2.00 -8.90
C LEU A 187 -1.04 -1.09 -9.34
N LYS A 188 -1.23 0.06 -8.67
CA LYS A 188 -2.20 1.09 -9.11
C LYS A 188 -1.84 1.67 -10.48
N LEU A 189 -0.55 1.90 -10.73
CA LEU A 189 -0.05 2.35 -12.03
C LEU A 189 -0.37 1.31 -13.13
N ALA A 190 -0.08 0.03 -12.90
CA ALA A 190 -0.33 -1.05 -13.85
C ALA A 190 -1.83 -1.23 -14.16
N LYS A 191 -2.68 -1.24 -13.11
CA LYS A 191 -4.15 -1.25 -13.26
C LYS A 191 -4.65 -0.05 -14.07
N LEU A 192 -4.04 1.12 -13.91
CA LEU A 192 -4.43 2.32 -14.63
C LEU A 192 -3.98 2.28 -16.11
N TYR A 193 -2.79 1.76 -16.41
CA TYR A 193 -2.35 1.52 -17.78
C TYR A 193 -3.26 0.53 -18.53
N ASP A 194 -3.69 -0.52 -17.84
CA ASP A 194 -4.64 -1.49 -18.39
C ASP A 194 -5.99 -0.82 -18.74
N LYS A 195 -6.51 0.04 -17.86
CA LYS A 195 -7.69 0.88 -18.15
C LYS A 195 -7.51 1.81 -19.34
N CYS A 196 -6.29 2.27 -19.59
CA CYS A 196 -5.93 3.13 -20.72
C CYS A 196 -5.60 2.34 -22.01
N ASN A 197 -5.72 1.01 -22.03
CA ASN A 197 -5.31 0.11 -23.12
C ASN A 197 -3.81 0.21 -23.49
N GLU A 198 -2.96 0.68 -22.58
CA GLU A 198 -1.50 0.69 -22.74
C GLU A 198 -0.91 -0.63 -22.23
N ILE A 199 -1.15 -1.70 -22.97
CA ILE A 199 -0.87 -3.08 -22.52
C ILE A 199 0.63 -3.31 -22.28
N GLU A 200 1.50 -2.75 -23.10
CA GLU A 200 2.96 -2.90 -22.95
C GLU A 200 3.48 -2.24 -21.67
N ASN A 201 3.01 -1.02 -21.37
CA ASN A 201 3.36 -0.29 -20.15
C ASN A 201 2.77 -0.98 -18.91
N ALA A 202 1.55 -1.53 -19.01
CA ALA A 202 0.93 -2.31 -17.95
C ALA A 202 1.75 -3.57 -17.64
N ALA A 203 2.16 -4.33 -18.67
CA ALA A 203 2.98 -5.52 -18.50
C ALA A 203 4.33 -5.18 -17.84
N ALA A 204 5.02 -4.14 -18.29
CA ALA A 204 6.28 -3.68 -17.69
C ALA A 204 6.12 -3.29 -16.20
N ALA A 205 5.03 -2.59 -15.86
CA ALA A 205 4.75 -2.22 -14.48
C ALA A 205 4.43 -3.45 -13.59
N TYR A 206 3.71 -4.45 -14.13
CA TYR A 206 3.45 -5.71 -13.42
C TYR A 206 4.71 -6.56 -13.27
N THR A 207 5.61 -6.60 -14.25
CA THR A 207 6.90 -7.31 -14.11
C THR A 207 7.75 -6.66 -13.02
N ASP A 208 7.84 -5.33 -13.00
CA ASP A 208 8.57 -4.59 -11.97
C ASP A 208 7.98 -4.82 -10.57
N PHE A 209 6.65 -4.89 -10.48
CA PHE A 209 5.95 -5.22 -9.24
C PHE A 209 6.28 -6.64 -8.76
N CYS A 210 6.21 -7.64 -9.65
CA CYS A 210 6.52 -9.02 -9.29
C CYS A 210 7.97 -9.19 -8.80
N LEU A 211 8.94 -8.55 -9.47
CA LEU A 211 10.35 -8.60 -9.06
C LEU A 211 10.57 -8.01 -7.65
N ARG A 212 9.96 -6.85 -7.35
CA ARG A 212 10.10 -6.23 -6.02
C ARG A 212 9.44 -7.04 -4.90
N GLU A 213 8.39 -7.78 -5.21
CA GLU A 213 7.67 -8.62 -4.26
C GLU A 213 8.35 -9.98 -4.03
N GLU A 214 9.19 -10.45 -4.95
CA GLU A 214 10.04 -11.62 -4.75
C GLU A 214 11.19 -11.34 -3.77
N ASP A 215 11.65 -10.09 -3.68
CA ASP A 215 12.71 -9.66 -2.74
C ASP A 215 12.20 -9.47 -1.29
N LYS A 216 10.89 -9.41 -1.06
CA LYS A 216 10.29 -9.22 0.27
C LYS A 216 9.84 -10.57 0.86
N ASP A 217 10.71 -11.21 1.63
CA ASP A 217 10.50 -12.51 2.32
C ASP A 217 9.35 -12.55 3.38
N SER A 218 8.50 -11.53 3.49
CA SER A 218 7.49 -11.40 4.54
C SER A 218 6.19 -10.86 3.95
N LYS A 219 5.18 -11.71 3.72
CA LYS A 219 3.88 -11.30 3.17
C LYS A 219 2.74 -11.37 4.19
N GLY A 220 1.92 -10.32 4.19
CA GLY A 220 0.54 -10.33 4.68
C GLY A 220 -0.42 -10.97 3.67
N PHE A 221 -1.65 -11.25 4.09
CA PHE A 221 -2.66 -11.98 3.30
C PHE A 221 -3.19 -11.18 2.08
N GLU A 222 -3.34 -9.86 2.20
CA GLU A 222 -3.89 -9.01 1.12
C GLU A 222 -2.93 -8.87 -0.07
N ASP A 223 -1.62 -8.74 0.20
CA ASP A 223 -0.57 -8.61 -0.82
C ASP A 223 -0.44 -9.87 -1.70
N GLN A 224 -0.84 -11.04 -1.18
CA GLN A 224 -0.79 -12.29 -1.93
C GLN A 224 -1.82 -12.30 -3.06
N THR A 225 -3.05 -11.89 -2.81
CA THR A 225 -4.10 -11.87 -3.83
C THR A 225 -3.75 -10.96 -5.01
N GLU A 226 -3.22 -9.77 -4.70
CA GLU A 226 -2.81 -8.79 -5.70
C GLU A 226 -1.58 -9.25 -6.49
N PHE A 227 -0.63 -9.93 -5.84
CA PHE A 227 0.54 -10.54 -6.47
C PHE A 227 0.16 -11.63 -7.48
N TYR A 228 -0.71 -12.57 -7.10
CA TYR A 228 -1.14 -13.61 -8.05
C TYR A 228 -2.02 -13.03 -9.16
N GLY A 229 -2.81 -12.00 -8.89
CA GLY A 229 -3.52 -11.24 -9.93
C GLY A 229 -2.58 -10.63 -10.98
N ALA A 230 -1.45 -10.06 -10.54
CA ALA A 230 -0.41 -9.55 -11.45
C ALA A 230 0.23 -10.66 -12.29
N LEU A 231 0.59 -11.80 -11.68
CA LEU A 231 1.15 -12.95 -12.39
C LEU A 231 0.19 -13.51 -13.45
N GLN A 232 -1.11 -13.56 -13.15
CA GLN A 232 -2.13 -13.96 -14.11
C GLN A 232 -2.24 -13.00 -15.30
N TYR A 233 -2.15 -11.69 -15.04
CA TYR A 233 -2.14 -10.69 -16.10
C TYR A 233 -0.94 -10.90 -17.04
N LEU A 234 0.25 -11.10 -16.47
CA LEU A 234 1.47 -11.38 -17.24
C LEU A 234 1.37 -12.66 -18.05
N ALA A 235 0.88 -13.76 -17.47
CA ALA A 235 0.68 -15.02 -18.17
C ALA A 235 -0.25 -14.85 -19.39
N ASN A 236 -1.35 -14.12 -19.22
CA ASN A 236 -2.28 -13.80 -20.32
C ASN A 236 -1.66 -12.88 -21.38
N TYR A 237 -0.85 -11.91 -20.98
CA TYR A 237 -0.13 -11.01 -21.87
C TYR A 237 0.84 -11.79 -22.78
N HIS A 238 1.73 -12.60 -22.19
CA HIS A 238 2.70 -13.41 -22.95
C HIS A 238 2.00 -14.46 -23.83
N LEU A 239 0.88 -15.05 -23.35
CA LEU A 239 0.07 -15.97 -24.15
C LEU A 239 -0.55 -15.32 -25.40
N LYS A 240 -0.93 -14.04 -25.31
CA LYS A 240 -1.43 -13.27 -26.47
C LYS A 240 -0.30 -12.92 -27.44
N LYS A 241 0.89 -12.62 -26.93
CA LYS A 241 2.08 -12.29 -27.74
C LYS A 241 2.72 -13.52 -28.40
N GLY A 242 2.46 -14.72 -27.89
CA GLY A 242 2.99 -15.99 -28.39
C GLY A 242 4.26 -16.46 -27.68
N GLU A 243 4.66 -15.81 -26.59
CA GLU A 243 5.83 -16.14 -25.78
C GLU A 243 5.45 -17.24 -24.77
N LEU A 244 5.42 -18.49 -25.24
CA LEU A 244 4.85 -19.62 -24.49
C LEU A 244 5.70 -20.08 -23.29
N GLU A 245 7.00 -19.79 -23.27
CA GLU A 245 7.87 -20.13 -22.14
C GLU A 245 7.65 -19.18 -20.96
N ASP A 246 7.70 -17.87 -21.20
CA ASP A 246 7.44 -16.86 -20.18
C ASP A 246 6.02 -17.02 -19.61
N ALA A 247 5.02 -17.22 -20.48
CA ALA A 247 3.65 -17.50 -20.04
C ALA A 247 3.56 -18.75 -19.14
N TYR A 248 4.34 -19.80 -19.42
CA TYR A 248 4.39 -21.01 -18.59
C TYR A 248 5.00 -20.72 -17.22
N THR A 249 6.10 -19.96 -17.15
CA THR A 249 6.74 -19.62 -15.88
C THR A 249 5.80 -18.86 -14.94
N TYR A 250 5.11 -17.83 -15.45
CA TYR A 250 4.13 -17.07 -14.67
C TYR A 250 2.92 -17.91 -14.28
N ALA A 251 2.39 -18.73 -15.20
CA ALA A 251 1.27 -19.62 -14.91
C ALA A 251 1.64 -20.73 -13.89
N TYR A 252 2.88 -21.20 -13.89
CA TYR A 252 3.39 -22.15 -12.90
C TYR A 252 3.49 -21.51 -11.52
N LYS A 253 4.03 -20.27 -11.41
CA LYS A 253 4.05 -19.53 -10.13
C LYS A 253 2.65 -19.31 -9.56
N CYS A 254 1.63 -19.11 -10.39
CA CYS A 254 0.22 -19.01 -9.95
C CYS A 254 -0.33 -20.29 -9.29
N MET A 255 0.32 -21.44 -9.44
CA MET A 255 -0.11 -22.72 -8.83
C MET A 255 0.26 -22.86 -7.36
N GLU A 256 1.16 -22.01 -6.87
CA GLU A 256 1.67 -22.06 -5.49
C GLU A 256 0.61 -21.62 -4.48
N CYS A 257 -0.40 -20.85 -4.90
CA CYS A 257 -1.53 -20.46 -4.08
C CYS A 257 -2.76 -21.33 -4.34
N GLU A 258 -3.50 -21.70 -3.28
CA GLU A 258 -4.69 -22.54 -3.40
C GLU A 258 -5.86 -21.85 -4.13
N GLU A 259 -6.03 -20.54 -3.95
CA GLU A 259 -7.13 -19.77 -4.54
C GLU A 259 -6.96 -19.58 -6.05
N THR A 260 -5.74 -19.33 -6.53
CA THR A 260 -5.45 -19.10 -7.95
C THR A 260 -5.10 -20.37 -8.71
N LYS A 261 -5.09 -21.52 -8.03
CA LYS A 261 -4.67 -22.81 -8.59
C LYS A 261 -5.52 -23.27 -9.77
N GLU A 262 -6.83 -23.09 -9.70
CA GLU A 262 -7.74 -23.49 -10.78
C GLU A 262 -7.52 -22.65 -12.05
N GLN A 263 -7.30 -21.35 -11.87
CA GLN A 263 -7.02 -20.41 -12.95
C GLN A 263 -5.63 -20.68 -13.55
N GLY A 264 -4.63 -20.97 -12.72
CA GLY A 264 -3.30 -21.42 -13.17
C GLY A 264 -3.37 -22.70 -14.01
N LYS A 265 -4.12 -23.72 -13.58
CA LYS A 265 -4.35 -24.96 -14.35
C LYS A 265 -5.02 -24.69 -15.70
N ALA A 266 -6.01 -23.80 -15.73
CA ALA A 266 -6.70 -23.42 -16.96
C ALA A 266 -5.72 -22.77 -17.96
N LEU A 267 -4.85 -21.87 -17.48
CA LEU A 267 -3.81 -21.23 -18.29
C LEU A 267 -2.76 -22.23 -18.78
N LEU A 268 -2.31 -23.17 -17.94
CA LEU A 268 -1.37 -24.20 -18.36
C LEU A 268 -1.96 -25.13 -19.44
N LYS A 269 -3.25 -25.45 -19.36
CA LYS A 269 -3.94 -26.25 -20.38
C LYS A 269 -4.04 -25.51 -21.71
N THR A 270 -4.33 -24.20 -21.71
CA THR A 270 -4.38 -23.40 -22.95
C THR A 270 -2.99 -23.21 -23.56
N ILE A 271 -1.95 -23.04 -22.73
CA ILE A 271 -0.55 -23.01 -23.19
C ILE A 271 -0.17 -24.35 -23.83
N ALA A 272 -0.50 -25.48 -23.21
CA ALA A 272 -0.23 -26.81 -23.76
C ALA A 272 -0.93 -27.06 -25.10
N ALA A 273 -2.19 -26.62 -25.24
CA ALA A 273 -2.92 -26.69 -26.50
C ALA A 273 -2.25 -25.87 -27.61
N LYS A 274 -1.86 -24.62 -27.31
CA LYS A 274 -1.13 -23.77 -28.27
C LYS A 274 0.26 -24.32 -28.64
N ARG A 275 0.98 -24.96 -27.70
CA ARG A 275 2.25 -25.64 -27.99
C ARG A 275 2.03 -26.81 -28.97
N ALA A 276 0.99 -27.61 -28.76
CA ALA A 276 0.65 -28.72 -29.64
C ALA A 276 0.20 -28.28 -31.05
N GLU A 277 -0.39 -27.09 -31.19
CA GLU A 277 -0.73 -26.49 -32.49
C GLU A 277 0.50 -25.94 -33.24
N GLN A 278 1.55 -25.53 -32.52
CA GLN A 278 2.79 -25.02 -33.10
C GLN A 278 3.81 -26.12 -33.43
N GLU A 279 3.71 -27.30 -32.81
CA GLU A 279 4.50 -28.46 -33.21
C GLU A 279 3.96 -29.04 -34.54
N PRO A 280 4.81 -29.22 -35.57
CA PRO A 280 4.37 -29.87 -36.80
C PRO A 280 3.92 -31.32 -36.50
N PRO A 281 2.91 -31.84 -37.23
CA PRO A 281 2.40 -33.18 -37.02
C PRO A 281 3.53 -34.22 -37.12
N PRO A 282 3.48 -35.30 -36.32
CA PRO A 282 4.58 -36.28 -36.19
C PRO A 282 4.97 -36.97 -37.50
N ALA A 283 4.15 -36.87 -38.56
CA ALA A 283 4.48 -37.35 -39.89
C ALA A 283 5.64 -36.56 -40.55
N ALA A 284 5.80 -35.27 -40.28
CA ALA A 284 6.89 -34.45 -40.86
C ALA A 284 8.26 -34.69 -40.20
N ARG A 285 8.27 -35.09 -38.90
CA ARG A 285 9.51 -35.42 -38.16
C ARG A 285 10.16 -36.75 -38.62
N LEU A 286 9.37 -37.64 -39.22
CA LEU A 286 9.87 -38.91 -39.79
C LEU A 286 10.40 -38.74 -41.22
N GLU A 287 9.95 -37.73 -41.97
CA GLU A 287 10.46 -37.46 -43.33
C GLU A 287 11.81 -36.75 -43.31
N GLU A 288 12.08 -35.84 -42.36
CA GLU A 288 13.42 -35.20 -42.24
C GLU A 288 14.50 -36.16 -41.70
N SER A 289 14.12 -37.15 -40.87
CA SER A 289 15.04 -38.19 -40.38
C SER A 289 15.27 -39.33 -41.38
N SER A 290 14.39 -39.49 -42.37
CA SER A 290 14.59 -40.45 -43.48
C SER A 290 15.30 -39.82 -44.69
N ALA A 291 15.15 -38.52 -44.92
CA ALA A 291 15.90 -37.79 -45.95
C ALA A 291 17.40 -37.68 -45.65
N SER A 292 17.79 -37.62 -44.38
CA SER A 292 19.21 -37.60 -43.97
C SER A 292 19.93 -38.95 -44.06
N ASN A 293 19.21 -40.05 -44.29
CA ASN A 293 19.76 -41.40 -44.41
C ASN A 293 19.80 -41.95 -45.85
N MET A 294 19.35 -41.19 -46.86
CA MET A 294 19.37 -41.63 -48.27
C MET A 294 20.58 -41.15 -49.09
N ASP A 295 21.41 -40.23 -48.59
CA ASP A 295 22.60 -39.72 -49.30
C ASP A 295 23.89 -40.57 -49.14
N MET A 296 23.79 -41.78 -48.59
CA MET A 296 24.93 -42.70 -48.43
C MET A 296 24.80 -43.97 -49.27
N THR A 297 24.55 -43.84 -50.57
CA THR A 297 24.80 -44.95 -51.49
C THR A 297 25.62 -44.54 -52.71
N PHE A 298 26.68 -45.32 -52.93
CA PHE A 298 27.48 -45.51 -54.15
C PHE A 298 28.49 -44.45 -54.62
N SER A 299 29.77 -44.83 -54.52
CA SER A 299 30.62 -44.90 -55.71
C SER A 299 31.54 -46.12 -55.65
N PRO A 300 31.54 -47.01 -56.68
CA PRO A 300 32.55 -48.05 -56.85
C PRO A 300 33.55 -47.66 -57.95
N SER A 301 34.85 -47.78 -57.67
CA SER A 301 35.96 -47.95 -58.64
C SER A 301 37.23 -48.25 -57.85
#